data_AF-A0A497LPA1-F1
#
_entry.id   AF-A0A497LPA1-F1
#
_cell.length_a   1.000
_cell.length_b   1.000
_cell.length_c   1.000
_cell.angle_alpha   90.00
_cell.angle_beta   90.00
_cell.angle_gamma   90.00
#
_symmetry.space_group_name_H-M   'P 1'
#
loop_
_entity.id
_entity.type
_entity.pdbx_description
1 polymer ?
#
loop_
_entity_poly.entity_id
_entity_poly.type
_entity_poly.pdbx_seq_one_letter_code
_entity_poly.pdbx_strand_id
1 'polypeptide(L)'
;MTKWIIASIGEGYKIRAKRIDTEAYSIIIVEWKHPNYGYWADAGIWIKSLHNPQWIKYSDANWFRETSYTEFVKRNPQFQQLFENEPENRLMRTTKKA
;
A
#
# COMPACT_ATOMS: atom_id res chain seq x y z
N MET A 1 2.25 0.50 -15.48
CA MET A 1 2.95 -0.28 -14.43
C MET A 1 3.24 0.63 -13.25
N THR A 2 2.71 0.34 -12.07
CA THR A 2 2.92 1.14 -10.86
C THR A 2 4.36 0.98 -10.36
N LYS A 3 5.05 2.09 -10.15
CA LYS A 3 6.44 2.14 -9.70
C LYS A 3 6.53 1.91 -8.19
N TRP A 4 7.61 1.28 -7.72
CA TRP A 4 7.93 1.23 -6.31
C TRP A 4 8.28 2.64 -5.79
N ILE A 5 7.68 3.03 -4.67
CA ILE A 5 8.14 4.16 -3.86
C ILE A 5 9.08 3.56 -2.80
N ILE A 6 10.25 4.17 -2.60
CA ILE A 6 11.26 3.70 -1.65
C ILE A 6 11.56 4.82 -0.67
N ALA A 7 11.68 4.49 0.61
CA ALA A 7 12.06 5.41 1.67
C ALA A 7 13.08 4.80 2.61
N SER A 8 13.99 5.63 3.13
CA SER A 8 14.87 5.27 4.23
C SER A 8 14.16 5.56 5.55
N ILE A 9 14.26 4.65 6.54
CA ILE A 9 13.62 4.80 7.86
C ILE A 9 14.61 4.85 9.02
N GLY A 10 15.87 5.18 8.73
CA GLY A 10 16.96 5.28 9.72
C GLY A 10 17.82 4.03 9.78
N GLU A 11 19.03 4.17 10.32
CA GLU A 11 19.97 3.06 10.60
C GLU A 11 20.22 2.10 9.41
N GLY A 12 20.14 2.62 8.18
CA GLY A 12 20.32 1.84 6.96
C GLY A 12 19.11 0.98 6.56
N TYR A 13 18.03 0.98 7.35
CA TYR A 13 16.76 0.35 6.98
C TYR A 13 16.07 1.12 5.87
N LYS A 14 15.44 0.37 4.97
CA LYS A 14 14.59 0.93 3.92
C LYS A 14 13.25 0.23 3.91
N ILE A 15 12.23 0.94 3.47
CA ILE A 15 10.92 0.40 3.16
C ILE A 15 10.57 0.76 1.72
N ARG A 16 9.83 -0.12 1.06
CA ARG A 16 9.27 0.17 -0.25
C ARG A 16 7.82 -0.26 -0.29
N ALA A 17 7.03 0.46 -1.06
CA ALA A 17 5.65 0.10 -1.28
C ALA A 17 5.25 0.33 -2.74
N LYS A 18 4.34 -0.50 -3.23
CA LYS A 18 3.68 -0.33 -4.52
C LYS A 18 2.21 -0.66 -4.40
N ARG A 19 1.41 -0.02 -5.23
CA ARG A 19 0.00 -0.34 -5.41
C ARG A 19 -0.22 -1.20 -6.64
N ILE A 20 -1.10 -2.18 -6.51
CA ILE A 20 -1.61 -3.02 -7.58
C ILE A 20 -3.12 -2.87 -7.55
N ASP A 21 -3.70 -2.37 -8.63
CA ASP A 21 -5.14 -2.34 -8.82
C ASP A 21 -5.56 -3.49 -9.72
N THR A 22 -6.62 -4.18 -9.30
CA THR A 22 -7.36 -5.18 -10.05
C THR A 22 -8.78 -4.68 -10.26
N GLU A 23 -9.65 -5.46 -10.91
CA GLU A 23 -11.05 -5.06 -11.07
C GLU A 23 -11.77 -4.86 -9.74
N ALA A 24 -11.57 -5.77 -8.78
CA ALA A 24 -12.33 -5.80 -7.53
C ALA A 24 -11.56 -5.28 -6.31
N TYR A 25 -10.22 -5.22 -6.39
CA TYR A 25 -9.34 -4.92 -5.27
C TYR A 25 -8.24 -3.92 -5.64
N SER A 26 -7.91 -3.08 -4.69
CA SER A 26 -6.67 -2.34 -4.62
C SER A 26 -5.80 -2.94 -3.52
N ILE A 27 -4.57 -3.31 -3.86
CA ILE A 27 -3.63 -3.95 -2.94
C ILE A 27 -2.37 -3.10 -2.88
N ILE A 28 -1.94 -2.71 -1.69
CA ILE A 28 -0.65 -2.07 -1.47
C ILE A 28 0.26 -3.07 -0.79
N ILE A 29 1.34 -3.43 -1.46
CA ILE A 29 2.38 -4.29 -0.91
C ILE A 29 3.41 -3.40 -0.25
N VAL A 30 3.74 -3.68 1.01
CA VAL A 30 4.82 -3.02 1.75
C VAL A 30 5.90 -4.05 2.05
N GLU A 31 7.13 -3.66 1.83
CA GLU A 31 8.32 -4.46 2.07
C GLU A 31 9.37 -3.63 2.80
N TRP A 32 10.30 -4.31 3.46
CA TRP A 32 11.43 -3.69 4.14
C TRP A 32 12.74 -4.38 3.82
N LYS A 33 13.82 -3.64 3.98
CA LYS A 33 15.18 -4.10 3.79
C LYS A 33 15.99 -3.75 5.02
N HIS A 34 16.43 -4.79 5.72
CA HIS A 34 17.42 -4.66 6.78
C HIS A 34 18.79 -4.34 6.18
N PRO A 35 19.61 -3.48 6.81
CA PRO A 35 20.95 -3.16 6.34
C PRO A 35 21.89 -4.38 6.16
N ASN A 36 21.63 -5.50 6.86
CA ASN A 36 22.55 -6.62 6.97
C ASN A 36 22.19 -7.82 6.09
N TYR A 37 20.96 -7.88 5.56
CA TYR A 37 20.46 -9.07 4.86
C TYR A 37 20.43 -8.93 3.34
N GLY A 38 20.53 -7.71 2.80
CA GLY A 38 20.71 -7.49 1.36
C GLY A 38 19.46 -7.68 0.48
N TYR A 39 18.34 -8.21 1.00
CA TYR A 39 17.08 -8.42 0.25
C TYR A 39 15.89 -7.63 0.83
N TRP A 40 14.79 -7.57 0.07
CA TRP A 40 13.51 -7.01 0.53
C TRP A 40 12.63 -8.14 1.06
N ALA A 41 12.27 -8.06 2.33
CA ALA A 41 11.34 -8.96 2.99
C ALA A 41 9.94 -8.34 3.04
N ASP A 42 8.92 -9.19 3.16
CA ASP A 42 7.56 -8.77 3.41
C ASP A 42 7.45 -7.98 4.72
N ALA A 43 6.73 -6.85 4.66
CA ALA A 43 6.32 -6.08 5.82
C ALA A 43 4.85 -6.36 6.13
N GLY A 44 4.02 -6.25 5.10
CA GLY A 44 2.58 -6.35 5.20
C GLY A 44 1.92 -5.85 3.94
N ILE A 45 0.62 -6.03 3.87
CA ILE A 45 -0.21 -5.58 2.75
C ILE A 45 -1.41 -4.80 3.28
N TRP A 46 -1.83 -3.79 2.51
CA TRP A 46 -3.13 -3.15 2.67
C TRP A 46 -4.04 -3.58 1.54
N ILE A 47 -5.29 -3.92 1.84
CA ILE A 47 -6.29 -4.34 0.86
C ILE A 47 -7.53 -3.46 1.02
N LYS A 48 -8.04 -2.97 -0.10
CA LYS A 48 -9.35 -2.31 -0.21
C LYS A 48 -10.12 -3.02 -1.32
N SER A 49 -11.40 -3.32 -1.10
CA SER A 49 -12.24 -3.93 -2.13
C SER A 49 -13.35 -2.99 -2.59
N LEU A 50 -13.99 -3.30 -3.72
CA LEU A 50 -15.16 -2.55 -4.17
C LEU A 50 -16.32 -2.61 -3.16
N HIS A 51 -16.50 -3.74 -2.48
CA HIS A 51 -17.58 -3.95 -1.53
C HIS A 51 -17.24 -3.49 -0.10
N ASN A 52 -15.95 -3.38 0.22
CA ASN A 52 -15.46 -2.82 1.46
C ASN A 52 -14.46 -1.70 1.16
N PRO A 53 -14.90 -0.43 1.16
CA PRO A 53 -14.06 0.70 0.78
C PRO A 53 -13.01 1.06 1.85
N GLN A 54 -12.99 0.36 2.99
CA GLN A 54 -11.99 0.56 4.03
C GLN A 54 -10.70 -0.20 3.70
N TRP A 55 -9.55 0.41 4.00
CA TRP A 55 -8.25 -0.25 3.91
C TRP A 55 -8.07 -1.18 5.11
N ILE A 56 -7.92 -2.47 4.83
CA ILE A 56 -7.65 -3.51 5.82
C ILE A 56 -6.19 -3.89 5.74
N LYS A 57 -5.54 -4.02 6.91
CA LYS A 57 -4.18 -4.51 7.04
C LYS A 57 -4.15 -6.03 7.11
N TYR A 58 -3.23 -6.65 6.38
CA TYR A 58 -2.79 -8.02 6.62
C TYR A 58 -1.27 -8.03 6.80
N SER A 59 -0.80 -8.47 7.95
CA SER A 59 0.62 -8.47 8.27
C SER A 59 0.91 -9.40 9.43
N ASP A 60 1.89 -10.28 9.25
CA ASP A 60 2.47 -11.10 10.32
C ASP A 60 3.76 -10.48 10.88
N ALA A 61 4.26 -9.39 10.29
CA ALA A 61 5.48 -8.75 10.74
C ALA A 61 5.23 -7.86 11.97
N ASN A 62 5.88 -8.20 13.07
CA ASN A 62 5.78 -7.50 14.35
C ASN A 62 6.16 -6.01 14.31
N TRP A 63 6.88 -5.52 13.30
CA TRP A 63 7.28 -4.12 13.22
C TRP A 63 6.27 -3.26 12.42
N PHE A 64 5.40 -3.90 11.63
CA PHE A 64 4.31 -3.25 10.89
C PHE A 64 3.05 -3.15 11.76
N ARG A 65 3.22 -2.46 12.90
CA ARG A 65 2.26 -2.43 14.02
C ARG A 65 1.08 -1.51 13.79
N GLU A 66 1.15 -0.62 12.82
CA GLU A 66 0.15 0.42 12.59
C GLU A 66 -1.23 -0.20 12.44
N THR A 67 -2.20 0.29 13.22
CA THR A 67 -3.54 -0.30 13.26
C THR A 67 -4.41 0.20 12.11
N SER A 68 -4.02 1.31 11.50
CA SER A 68 -4.71 1.95 10.38
C SER A 68 -3.73 2.50 9.35
N TYR A 69 -4.20 2.68 8.12
CA TYR A 69 -3.35 3.22 7.06
C TYR A 69 -2.97 4.69 7.31
N THR A 70 -3.81 5.44 8.06
CA THR A 70 -3.53 6.84 8.40
C THR A 70 -2.35 6.97 9.34
N GLU A 71 -2.21 6.06 10.32
CA GLU A 71 -1.00 5.96 11.16
C GLU A 71 0.23 5.65 10.32
N PHE A 72 0.12 4.71 9.38
CA PHE A 72 1.21 4.36 8.48
C PHE A 72 1.67 5.54 7.62
N VAL A 73 0.73 6.27 7.02
CA VAL A 73 1.01 7.47 6.21
C VAL A 73 1.57 8.60 7.06
N LYS A 74 1.08 8.80 8.29
CA LYS A 74 1.62 9.82 9.21
C LYS A 74 3.12 9.60 9.48
N ARG A 75 3.55 8.34 9.62
CA ARG A 75 4.97 7.98 9.82
C ARG A 75 5.75 7.98 8.51
N ASN A 76 5.07 7.76 7.38
CA ASN A 76 5.69 7.61 6.06
C ASN A 76 4.92 8.40 4.98
N PRO A 77 4.94 9.75 5.01
CA PRO A 77 4.08 10.59 4.16
C PRO A 77 4.27 10.35 2.66
N GLN A 78 5.46 9.94 2.22
CA GLN A 78 5.78 9.62 0.83
C GLN A 78 4.89 8.51 0.22
N PHE A 79 4.24 7.68 1.03
CA PHE A 79 3.32 6.64 0.57
C PHE A 79 1.87 7.07 0.49
N GLN A 80 1.53 8.30 0.89
CA GLN A 80 0.17 8.83 0.86
C GLN A 80 -0.50 8.63 -0.51
N GLN A 81 0.22 8.91 -1.59
CA GLN A 81 -0.25 8.73 -2.98
C GLN A 81 -0.70 7.30 -3.33
N LEU A 82 -0.25 6.27 -2.58
CA LEU A 82 -0.70 4.90 -2.80
C LEU A 82 -2.15 4.71 -2.31
N PHE A 83 -2.60 5.49 -1.32
CA PHE A 83 -3.93 5.36 -0.70
C PHE A 83 -4.98 6.27 -1.33
N GLU A 84 -4.57 7.32 -2.04
CA GLU A 84 -5.46 8.43 -2.46
C GLU A 84 -6.12 8.25 -3.83
N ASN A 85 -5.65 7.31 -4.65
CA ASN A 85 -6.23 7.14 -5.99
C ASN A 85 -7.42 6.17 -5.95
N GLU A 86 -8.53 6.50 -6.60
CA GLU A 86 -9.47 5.50 -7.07
C GLU A 86 -8.98 5.00 -8.44
N PRO A 87 -9.13 3.72 -8.81
CA PRO A 87 -8.79 3.31 -10.16
C PRO A 87 -9.60 4.17 -11.15
N GLU A 88 -8.93 4.78 -12.13
CA GLU A 88 -9.52 5.65 -13.17
C GLU A 88 -10.76 5.01 -13.85
N ASN A 89 -10.86 3.68 -13.82
CA ASN A 89 -11.96 2.89 -14.35
C ASN A 89 -13.31 3.00 -13.61
N ARG A 90 -13.43 3.76 -12.51
CA ARG A 90 -14.74 3.97 -11.86
C ARG A 90 -15.71 4.85 -12.66
N LEU A 91 -15.22 5.72 -13.54
CA LEU A 91 -16.07 6.69 -14.27
C LEU A 91 -16.69 6.16 -15.58
N MET A 92 -16.35 4.94 -16.03
CA MET A 92 -16.89 4.40 -17.29
C MET A 92 -18.09 3.44 -17.15
N ARG A 93 -18.58 3.15 -15.92
CA ARG A 93 -19.65 2.14 -15.71
C ARG A 93 -21.02 2.69 -15.26
N THR A 94 -21.17 3.99 -15.01
CA THR A 94 -22.47 4.56 -14.59
C THR A 94 -23.27 5.24 -15.69
N THR A 95 -22.74 5.36 -16.92
CA THR A 95 -23.46 5.95 -18.08
C THR A 95 -23.72 4.91 -19.16
N LYS A 96 -24.58 3.93 -18.87
CA LYS A 96 -25.40 3.24 -19.90
C LYS A 96 -26.51 2.41 -19.24
N LYS A 97 -27.53 3.12 -18.76
CA LYS A 97 -28.92 2.66 -18.85
C LYS A 97 -29.74 3.84 -19.35
N ALA A 98 -29.85 3.92 -20.67
CA ALA A 98 -30.95 4.58 -21.37
C ALA A 98 -31.96 3.49 -21.72
#